data_AF-A0ABD2ICI3-F1
#
_entry.id   AF-A0ABD2ICI3-F1
#
_cell.length_a   1.000
_cell.length_b   1.000
_cell.length_c   1.000
_cell.angle_alpha   90.00
_cell.angle_beta   90.00
_cell.angle_gamma   90.00
#
_symmetry.space_group_name_H-M   'P 1'
#
loop_
_entity.id
_entity.type
_entity.pdbx_description
1 polymer ?
#
loop_
_entity_poly.entity_id
_entity_poly.type
_entity_poly.pdbx_seq_one_letter_code
_entity_poly.pdbx_strand_id
1 'polypeptide(L)'
;MGAPESEVHKYFGALLKSVANGQNSSNTLETVNKMYVKDGLRMVNVFMGQIEQNYGGQLETVEFGDSKGTAEMVLLVFDSGDLDSVGFDSD
;
A
#
# COMPACT_ATOMS: atom_id res chain seq x y z
N MET A 1 8.45 19.38 2.71
CA MET A 1 9.16 19.06 1.46
C MET A 1 9.02 20.26 0.53
N GLY A 2 10.04 20.62 -0.25
CA GLY A 2 10.05 21.86 -1.06
C GLY A 2 9.25 21.79 -2.38
N ALA A 3 8.52 20.71 -2.63
CA ALA A 3 7.74 20.47 -3.84
C ALA A 3 6.23 20.41 -3.52
N PRO A 4 5.35 20.68 -4.51
CA PRO A 4 3.91 20.45 -4.38
C PRO A 4 3.59 19.00 -3.99
N GLU A 5 2.60 18.83 -3.12
CA GLU A 5 2.15 17.52 -2.62
C GLU A 5 1.88 16.53 -3.76
N SER A 6 1.22 16.97 -4.84
CA SER A 6 0.96 16.15 -6.02
C SER A 6 2.21 15.64 -6.72
N GLU A 7 3.31 16.39 -6.70
CA GLU A 7 4.58 15.96 -7.30
C GLU A 7 5.29 14.94 -6.43
N VAL A 8 5.15 15.06 -5.11
CA VAL A 8 5.67 14.08 -4.15
C VAL A 8 5.00 12.72 -4.36
N HIS A 9 3.66 12.66 -4.47
CA HIS A 9 2.94 11.41 -4.70
C HIS A 9 3.32 10.75 -6.04
N LYS A 10 3.43 11.55 -7.12
CA LYS A 10 3.85 11.05 -8.43
C LYS A 10 5.26 10.46 -8.40
N TYR A 11 6.19 11.13 -7.72
CA TYR A 11 7.56 10.64 -7.57
C TYR A 11 7.60 9.27 -6.89
N PHE A 12 6.90 9.13 -5.76
CA PHE A 12 6.86 7.85 -5.04
C PHE A 12 6.16 6.75 -5.85
N GLY A 13 5.11 7.07 -6.60
CA GLY A 13 4.48 6.11 -7.50
C GLY A 13 5.40 5.61 -8.61
N ALA A 14 6.22 6.51 -9.19
CA ALA A 14 7.22 6.10 -10.17
C ALA A 14 8.32 5.23 -9.54
N LEU A 15 8.77 5.59 -8.34
CA LEU A 15 9.78 4.83 -7.59
C LEU A 15 9.29 3.40 -7.27
N LEU A 16 8.08 3.26 -6.70
CA LEU A 16 7.52 1.96 -6.36
C LEU A 16 7.32 1.07 -7.59
N LYS A 17 6.87 1.64 -8.71
CA LYS A 17 6.78 0.91 -9.99
C LYS A 17 8.15 0.48 -10.51
N SER A 18 9.18 1.32 -10.38
CA SER A 18 10.55 0.97 -10.78
C SER A 18 11.13 -0.16 -9.93
N VAL A 19 10.83 -0.15 -8.62
CA VAL A 19 11.19 -1.24 -7.69
C VAL A 19 10.49 -2.54 -8.07
N ALA A 20 9.16 -2.50 -8.27
CA ALA A 20 8.37 -3.69 -8.63
C ALA A 20 8.79 -4.28 -9.99
N ASN A 21 9.13 -3.44 -10.97
CA ASN A 21 9.50 -3.87 -12.32
C ASN A 21 10.96 -4.31 -12.45
N GLY A 22 11.70 -4.42 -11.34
CA GLY A 22 12.99 -5.10 -11.28
C GLY A 22 14.01 -4.61 -12.31
N GLN A 23 14.10 -3.30 -12.54
CA GLN A 23 15.08 -2.72 -13.47
C GLN A 23 16.50 -2.90 -12.90
N ASN A 24 17.08 -4.07 -13.19
CA ASN A 24 18.44 -4.56 -12.91
C ASN A 24 18.68 -5.33 -11.60
N SER A 25 19.31 -6.50 -11.79
CA SER A 25 20.32 -7.15 -10.92
C SER A 25 19.89 -7.87 -9.64
N SER A 26 20.07 -9.19 -9.63
CA SER A 26 20.43 -10.14 -8.53
C SER A 26 19.81 -10.04 -7.13
N ASN A 27 19.03 -9.02 -6.82
CA ASN A 27 18.47 -8.72 -5.51
C ASN A 27 16.97 -8.50 -5.67
N THR A 28 16.21 -9.05 -4.74
CA THR A 28 14.76 -8.84 -4.65
C THR A 28 14.48 -7.75 -3.63
N LEU A 29 13.68 -6.76 -4.01
CA LEU A 29 13.09 -5.78 -3.09
C LEU A 29 11.58 -5.79 -3.25
N GLU A 30 10.89 -6.25 -2.22
CA GLU A 30 9.44 -6.32 -2.15
C GLU A 30 8.91 -5.23 -1.22
N THR A 31 7.80 -4.60 -1.62
CA THR A 31 7.14 -3.55 -0.83
C THR A 31 5.66 -3.83 -0.73
N VAL A 32 5.11 -3.71 0.49
CA VAL A 32 3.67 -3.81 0.75
C VAL A 32 3.22 -2.53 1.41
N ASN A 33 2.30 -1.81 0.75
CA ASN A 33 1.67 -0.62 1.30
C ASN A 33 0.22 -0.95 1.67
N LYS A 34 -0.13 -0.82 2.94
CA LYS A 34 -1.51 -1.06 3.40
C LYS A 34 -1.91 -0.03 4.44
N MET A 35 -3.11 0.49 4.31
CA MET A 35 -3.69 1.44 5.26
C MET A 35 -4.84 0.79 6.01
N TYR A 36 -4.72 0.75 7.33
CA TYR A 36 -5.77 0.27 8.23
C TYR A 36 -6.54 1.45 8.79
N VAL A 37 -7.85 1.49 8.53
CA VAL A 37 -8.75 2.57 8.92
C VAL A 37 -9.70 2.05 9.98
N LYS A 38 -10.01 2.88 10.98
CA LYS A 38 -10.95 2.49 12.04
C LYS A 38 -12.34 2.24 11.46
N ASP A 39 -12.99 1.18 11.92
CA ASP A 39 -14.38 0.94 11.57
C ASP A 39 -15.31 2.12 11.88
N GLY A 40 -16.24 2.36 10.97
CA GLY A 40 -17.16 3.50 10.98
C GLY A 40 -16.58 4.83 10.47
N LEU A 41 -15.28 4.93 10.13
CA LEU A 41 -14.74 6.12 9.45
C LEU A 41 -14.96 6.04 7.94
N ARG A 42 -15.56 7.10 7.37
CA ARG A 42 -15.73 7.23 5.92
C ARG A 42 -14.54 7.97 5.32
N MET A 43 -13.80 7.27 4.46
CA MET A 43 -12.71 7.88 3.70
C MET A 43 -13.24 8.56 2.45
N VAL A 44 -12.64 9.70 2.10
CA VAL A 44 -12.99 10.41 0.87
C VAL A 44 -12.47 9.60 -0.33
N ASN A 45 -13.30 9.36 -1.34
CA ASN A 45 -12.92 8.58 -2.53
C ASN A 45 -11.63 9.06 -3.21
N VAL A 46 -11.41 10.38 -3.21
CA VAL A 46 -10.19 11.00 -3.76
C VAL A 46 -8.93 10.47 -3.05
N PHE A 47 -9.01 10.28 -1.74
CA PHE A 47 -7.89 9.78 -0.94
C PHE A 47 -7.64 8.29 -1.20
N MET A 48 -8.70 7.49 -1.30
CA MET A 48 -8.58 6.07 -1.65
C MET A 48 -7.94 5.89 -3.04
N GLY A 49 -8.39 6.68 -4.02
CA GLY A 49 -7.81 6.68 -5.36
C GLY A 49 -6.34 7.08 -5.39
N GLN A 50 -5.90 8.00 -4.52
CA GLN A 50 -4.49 8.36 -4.43
C GLN A 50 -3.61 7.25 -3.85
N ILE A 51 -4.11 6.48 -2.87
CA ILE A 51 -3.40 5.34 -2.28
C ILE A 51 -3.21 4.24 -3.33
N GLU A 52 -4.28 3.85 -4.01
CA GLU A 52 -4.23 2.81 -5.04
C GLU A 52 -3.30 3.24 -6.19
N GLN A 53 -3.48 4.47 -6.70
CA GLN A 53 -2.76 4.93 -7.89
C GLN A 53 -1.25 5.14 -7.65
N ASN A 54 -0.87 5.75 -6.52
CA ASN A 54 0.51 6.18 -6.30
C ASN A 54 1.31 5.24 -5.40
N TYR A 55 0.66 4.35 -4.66
CA TYR A 55 1.35 3.50 -3.70
C TYR A 55 1.14 2.01 -3.97
N GLY A 56 0.30 1.64 -4.94
CA GLY A 56 -0.15 0.25 -5.11
C GLY A 56 -0.76 -0.28 -3.81
N GLY A 57 -1.31 0.63 -3.00
CA GLY A 57 -1.67 0.33 -1.63
C GLY A 57 -3.10 -0.16 -1.52
N GLN A 58 -3.34 -1.01 -0.53
CA GLN A 58 -4.69 -1.46 -0.17
C GLN A 58 -5.22 -0.68 1.04
N LEU A 59 -6.55 -0.53 1.10
CA LEU A 59 -7.23 0.03 2.25
C LEU A 59 -8.11 -1.05 2.90
N GLU A 60 -7.98 -1.22 4.20
CA GLU A 60 -8.78 -2.17 4.97
C GLU A 60 -9.33 -1.50 6.23
N THR A 61 -10.60 -1.78 6.53
CA THR A 61 -11.25 -1.28 7.73
C THR A 61 -11.09 -2.29 8.87
N VAL A 62 -10.69 -1.83 10.06
CA VAL A 62 -10.40 -2.69 11.22
C VAL A 62 -11.01 -2.16 12.52
N GLU A 63 -11.31 -3.07 13.44
CA GLU A 63 -11.83 -2.77 14.78
C GLU A 63 -10.68 -2.62 15.79
N PHE A 64 -10.15 -1.40 15.90
CA PHE A 64 -9.05 -1.12 16.83
C PHE A 64 -9.38 -1.29 18.32
N GLY A 65 -10.66 -1.47 18.69
CA GLY A 65 -11.08 -1.85 20.05
C GLY A 65 -10.61 -3.27 20.44
N ASP A 66 -10.48 -4.18 19.48
CA ASP A 66 -9.79 -5.46 19.66
C ASP A 66 -8.32 -5.33 19.26
N SER A 67 -7.54 -4.74 20.15
CA SER A 67 -6.10 -4.51 19.92
C SER A 67 -5.30 -5.78 19.65
N LYS A 68 -5.65 -6.91 20.28
CA LYS A 68 -4.95 -8.18 20.10
C LYS A 68 -5.29 -8.80 18.75
N GLY A 69 -6.58 -8.94 18.44
CA GLY A 69 -7.02 -9.50 17.16
C GLY A 69 -6.57 -8.65 15.97
N THR A 70 -6.58 -7.33 16.12
CA THR A 70 -6.07 -6.42 15.08
C THR A 70 -4.57 -6.58 14.87
N ALA A 71 -3.78 -6.70 15.95
CA ALA A 71 -2.34 -6.92 15.83
C ALA A 71 -2.02 -8.27 15.16
N GLU A 72 -2.74 -9.34 15.52
CA GLU A 72 -2.59 -10.66 14.90
C GLU A 72 -2.91 -10.61 13.39
N MET A 73 -3.99 -9.95 12.99
CA MET A 73 -4.35 -9.76 11.59
C MET A 73 -3.26 -9.00 10.80
N VAL A 74 -2.74 -7.90 11.35
CA VAL A 74 -1.68 -7.11 10.70
C VAL A 74 -0.41 -7.94 10.54
N LEU A 75 -0.03 -8.72 11.55
CA LEU A 75 1.15 -9.59 11.51
C LEU A 75 1.01 -10.71 10.45
N LEU A 76 -0.18 -11.30 10.32
CA LEU A 76 -0.43 -12.35 9.33
C LEU A 76 -0.24 -11.87 7.89
N VAL A 77 -0.53 -10.61 7.58
CA VAL A 77 -0.27 -10.03 6.24
C VAL A 77 1.23 -9.99 5.92
N PHE A 78 2.09 -9.84 6.92
CA PHE A 78 3.54 -9.84 6.73
C PHE A 78 4.13 -11.26 6.69
N ASP A 79 3.51 -12.21 7.41
CA ASP A 79 3.99 -13.61 7.48
C ASP A 79 3.47 -14.50 6.34
N SER A 80 2.29 -14.22 5.76
CA SER A 80 1.68 -15.11 4.76
C SER A 80 2.30 -15.01 3.36
N GLY A 81 3.07 -13.97 3.07
CA GLY A 81 3.62 -13.79 1.72
C GLY A 81 2.55 -13.72 0.63
N ASP A 82 1.29 -13.36 0.95
CA ASP A 82 0.20 -13.08 -0.01
C ASP A 82 0.48 -11.79 -0.81
N LEU A 83 1.66 -11.72 -1.41
CA LEU A 83 2.09 -10.74 -2.40
C LEU A 83 1.50 -11.07 -3.79
N ASP A 84 1.00 -12.29 -3.98
CA ASP A 84 0.42 -12.79 -5.24
C ASP A 84 -0.93 -12.13 -5.60
N SER A 85 -1.52 -11.32 -4.72
CA SER A 85 -2.75 -10.57 -5.00
C SER A 85 -2.50 -9.17 -5.60
N VAL A 86 -1.25 -8.75 -5.75
CA VAL A 86 -0.91 -7.48 -6.42
C VAL A 86 -0.90 -7.70 -7.93
N GLY A 87 -2.10 -7.92 -8.49
CA GLY A 87 -2.34 -7.94 -9.92
C GLY A 87 -2.02 -6.57 -10.52
N PHE A 88 -0.80 -6.39 -11.02
CA PHE A 88 -0.50 -5.36 -12.01
C PHE A 88 -1.00 -5.87 -13.36
N ASP A 89 -2.29 -5.69 -13.63
CA ASP A 89 -2.77 -5.79 -15.01
C ASP A 89 -2.13 -4.66 -15.82
N SER A 90 -1.18 -5.04 -16.66
CA SER A 90 -0.55 -4.21 -17.67
C SER A 90 -1.38 -4.24 -18.95
N ASP A 91 -2.22 -3.22 -19.14
CA ASP A 91 -2.70 -2.75 -20.45
C ASP A 91 -1.85 -1.57 -20.95
#